data_AF-A0A5I5A0W8-F1
#
_entry.id   AF-A0A5I5A0W8-F1
#
_cell.length_a   1.000
_cell.length_b   1.000
_cell.length_c   1.000
_cell.angle_alpha   90.00
_cell.angle_beta   90.00
_cell.angle_gamma   90.00
#
_symmetry.space_group_name_H-M   'P 1'
#
loop_
_entity.id
_entity.type
_entity.pdbx_description
1 polymer ?
#
loop_
_entity_poly.entity_id
_entity_poly.type
_entity_poly.pdbx_seq_one_letter_code
_entity_poly.pdbx_strand_id
1 'polypeptide(L)'
;MTDKFNLHNKRLMDSIEQTLLLLSKSGSELIKAVAKSLVLKIKPYDFAEFKHSAIYRAIRTYNEKRESVIRLSGLYSPLFGNEAGKAELEPFSLIVNVDEQSLKKGFIWYSPEKDKAFRMEELNYYVLDQDSFIPYSISGSNKT
;
A
#
# COMPACT_ATOMS: atom_id res chain seq x y z
N MET A 1 23.72 -17.16 -14.83
CA MET A 1 22.55 -16.30 -14.54
C MET A 1 22.85 -15.54 -13.27
N THR A 2 23.36 -14.31 -13.39
CA THR A 2 23.69 -13.45 -12.24
C THR A 2 22.40 -12.89 -11.66
N ASP A 3 22.17 -13.18 -10.39
CA ASP A 3 20.98 -12.84 -9.62
C ASP A 3 20.58 -11.36 -9.76
N LYS A 4 19.41 -11.12 -10.36
CA LYS A 4 18.73 -9.81 -10.37
C LYS A 4 18.13 -9.48 -8.99
N PHE A 5 18.95 -9.51 -7.94
CA PHE A 5 18.60 -8.89 -6.66
C PHE A 5 18.84 -7.39 -6.76
N ASN A 6 18.00 -6.69 -7.52
CA ASN A 6 18.00 -5.24 -7.52
C ASN A 6 17.26 -4.69 -6.28
N LEU A 7 17.55 -3.43 -5.93
CA LEU A 7 16.97 -2.78 -4.74
C LEU A 7 15.43 -2.81 -4.75
N HIS A 8 14.82 -2.70 -5.93
CA HIS A 8 13.37 -2.74 -6.09
C HIS A 8 12.78 -4.09 -5.64
N ASN A 9 13.31 -5.20 -6.16
CA ASN A 9 12.87 -6.55 -5.79
C ASN A 9 13.06 -6.80 -4.29
N LYS A 10 14.19 -6.36 -3.72
CA LYS A 10 14.42 -6.46 -2.27
C LYS A 10 13.33 -5.75 -1.47
N ARG A 11 13.02 -4.49 -1.80
CA ARG A 11 11.98 -3.71 -1.12
C ARG A 11 10.59 -4.33 -1.24
N LEU A 12 10.26 -4.90 -2.40
CA LEU A 12 9.00 -5.62 -2.60
C LEU A 12 8.92 -6.88 -1.74
N MET A 13 10.00 -7.68 -1.70
CA MET A 13 10.06 -8.86 -0.85
C MET A 13 9.91 -8.48 0.63
N ASP A 14 10.69 -7.51 1.12
CA ASP A 14 10.62 -7.04 2.51
C ASP A 14 9.19 -6.61 2.89
N SER A 15 8.48 -5.91 2.00
CA SER A 15 7.08 -5.50 2.21
C SER A 15 6.11 -6.69 2.36
N ILE A 16 6.26 -7.71 1.50
CA ILE A 16 5.45 -8.93 1.57
C ILE A 16 5.71 -9.68 2.88
N GLU A 17 6.99 -9.82 3.23
CA GLU A 17 7.41 -10.52 4.45
C GLU A 17 6.85 -9.83 5.70
N GLN A 18 6.99 -8.51 5.81
CA GLN A 18 6.44 -7.73 6.93
C GLN A 18 4.92 -7.85 7.04
N THR A 19 4.20 -7.80 5.92
CA THR A 19 2.74 -7.96 5.89
C THR A 19 2.31 -9.31 6.47
N LEU A 20 2.98 -10.38 6.05
CA LEU A 20 2.67 -11.74 6.52
C LEU A 20 3.12 -11.99 7.96
N LEU A 21 4.25 -11.43 8.39
CA LEU A 21 4.73 -11.54 9.77
C LEU A 21 3.77 -10.87 10.76
N LEU A 22 3.24 -9.70 10.40
CA LEU A 22 2.34 -8.95 11.28
C LEU A 22 0.92 -9.53 11.33
N LEU A 23 0.42 -10.10 10.24
CA LEU A 23 -1.00 -10.43 10.09
C LEU A 23 -1.30 -11.91 9.79
N SER A 24 -0.31 -12.79 9.84
CA SER A 24 -0.48 -14.23 9.65
C SER A 24 0.30 -15.05 10.68
N LYS A 25 -0.08 -16.33 10.83
CA LYS A 25 0.64 -17.30 11.68
C LYS A 25 1.64 -18.16 10.87
N SER A 26 2.05 -17.70 9.69
CA SER A 26 2.92 -18.47 8.80
C SER A 26 4.35 -18.50 9.32
N GLY A 27 5.06 -19.62 9.16
CA GLY A 27 6.48 -19.73 9.50
C GLY A 27 7.36 -18.87 8.59
N SER A 28 8.49 -18.39 9.10
CA SER A 28 9.42 -17.49 8.39
C SER A 28 9.88 -18.01 7.03
N GLU A 29 10.19 -19.31 6.92
CA GLU A 29 10.67 -19.90 5.67
C GLU A 29 9.56 -19.99 4.60
N LEU A 30 8.31 -20.25 5.01
CA LEU A 30 7.17 -20.21 4.09
C LEU A 30 6.92 -18.78 3.60
N ILE A 31 7.07 -17.78 4.48
CA ILE A 31 6.93 -16.36 4.13
C ILE A 31 7.98 -15.95 3.08
N LYS A 32 9.25 -16.33 3.27
CA LYS A 32 10.32 -16.08 2.29
C LYS A 32 10.03 -16.74 0.94
N ALA A 33 9.51 -17.98 0.95
CA ALA A 33 9.13 -18.68 -0.27
C ALA A 33 8.00 -17.95 -1.02
N VAL A 34 7.00 -17.42 -0.30
CA VAL A 34 5.93 -16.60 -0.88
C VAL A 34 6.48 -15.31 -1.49
N ALA A 35 7.35 -14.59 -0.77
CA ALA A 35 7.95 -13.35 -1.27
C ALA A 35 8.75 -13.59 -2.56
N LYS A 36 9.57 -14.66 -2.59
CA LYS A 36 10.30 -15.09 -3.80
C LYS A 36 9.35 -15.45 -4.94
N SER A 37 8.28 -16.20 -4.66
CA SER A 37 7.32 -16.62 -5.69
C SER A 37 6.62 -15.41 -6.34
N LEU A 38 6.19 -14.44 -5.54
CA LEU A 38 5.47 -13.26 -6.02
C LEU A 38 6.38 -12.27 -6.77
N VAL A 39 7.59 -12.01 -6.27
CA VAL A 39 8.50 -10.99 -6.80
C VAL A 39 9.35 -11.53 -7.93
N LEU A 40 9.98 -12.69 -7.73
CA LEU A 40 10.90 -13.29 -8.71
C LEU A 40 10.19 -14.21 -9.71
N LYS A 41 8.87 -14.37 -9.58
CA LYS A 41 8.03 -15.25 -10.43
C LYS A 41 8.48 -16.71 -10.42
N ILE A 42 9.13 -17.15 -9.34
CA ILE A 42 9.45 -18.57 -9.10
C ILE A 42 8.15 -19.32 -8.84
N LYS A 43 7.93 -20.43 -9.54
CA LYS A 43 6.65 -21.11 -9.45
C LYS A 43 6.58 -21.90 -8.14
N PRO A 44 5.38 -22.02 -7.51
CA PRO A 44 5.23 -22.74 -6.25
C PRO A 44 5.74 -24.20 -6.26
N TYR A 45 5.82 -24.83 -7.44
CA TYR A 45 6.33 -26.18 -7.58
C TYR A 45 7.85 -26.31 -7.61
N ASP A 46 8.56 -25.20 -7.80
CA ASP A 46 10.02 -25.17 -7.77
C ASP A 46 10.58 -25.14 -6.33
N PHE A 47 9.72 -25.01 -5.31
CA PHE A 47 10.09 -25.03 -3.90
C PHE A 47 9.96 -26.46 -3.33
N ALA A 48 11.09 -27.20 -3.31
CA ALA A 48 11.12 -28.59 -2.85
C ALA A 48 10.72 -28.78 -1.37
N GLU A 49 10.94 -27.77 -0.53
CA GLU A 49 10.73 -27.81 0.92
C GLU A 49 9.26 -27.68 1.34
N PHE A 50 8.37 -27.27 0.42
CA PHE A 50 6.99 -26.96 0.73
C PHE A 50 6.02 -27.64 -0.22
N LYS A 51 4.87 -28.10 0.32
CA LYS A 51 3.73 -28.46 -0.52
C LYS A 51 3.27 -27.22 -1.28
N HIS A 52 3.10 -27.32 -2.60
CA HIS A 52 2.72 -26.18 -3.45
C HIS A 52 1.40 -25.54 -2.99
N SER A 53 0.47 -26.35 -2.47
CA SER A 53 -0.79 -25.89 -1.89
C SER A 53 -0.60 -24.98 -0.67
N ALA A 54 0.46 -25.16 0.12
CA ALA A 54 0.79 -24.29 1.24
C ALA A 54 1.23 -22.90 0.75
N ILE A 55 2.03 -22.83 -0.32
CA ILE A 55 2.46 -21.56 -0.93
C ILE A 55 1.27 -20.82 -1.53
N TYR A 56 0.42 -21.50 -2.30
CA TYR A 56 -0.80 -20.88 -2.86
C TYR A 56 -1.74 -20.36 -1.77
N ARG A 57 -1.92 -21.12 -0.68
CA ARG A 57 -2.73 -20.67 0.47
C ARG A 57 -2.11 -19.42 1.10
N ALA A 58 -0.80 -19.40 1.30
CA ALA A 58 -0.11 -18.26 1.89
C ALA A 58 -0.12 -17.01 0.98
N ILE A 59 -0.05 -17.18 -0.35
CA ILE A 59 -0.26 -16.09 -1.32
C ILE A 59 -1.67 -15.52 -1.20
N ARG A 60 -2.69 -16.38 -1.12
CA ARG A 60 -4.07 -15.92 -0.91
C ARG A 60 -4.21 -15.14 0.40
N THR A 61 -3.66 -15.67 1.49
CA THR A 61 -3.62 -14.96 2.78
C THR A 61 -2.91 -13.62 2.66
N TYR A 62 -1.77 -13.55 1.96
CA TYR A 62 -1.08 -12.27 1.74
C TYR A 62 -1.99 -11.25 1.05
N ASN A 63 -2.66 -11.63 -0.03
CA ASN A 63 -3.57 -10.72 -0.74
C ASN A 63 -4.72 -10.24 0.17
N GLU A 64 -5.33 -11.14 0.93
CA GLU A 64 -6.40 -10.80 1.89
C GLU A 64 -5.89 -9.84 2.99
N LYS A 65 -4.69 -10.09 3.53
CA LYS A 65 -4.09 -9.26 4.58
C LYS A 65 -3.59 -7.92 4.07
N ARG A 66 -3.11 -7.85 2.83
CA ARG A 66 -2.71 -6.59 2.19
C ARG A 66 -3.88 -5.60 2.16
N GLU A 67 -5.08 -6.07 1.81
CA GLU A 67 -6.28 -5.22 1.83
C GLU A 67 -6.67 -4.78 3.25
N SER A 68 -6.39 -5.59 4.28
CA SER A 68 -6.54 -5.16 5.67
C SER A 68 -5.51 -4.08 6.05
N VAL A 69 -4.25 -4.20 5.63
CA VAL A 69 -3.22 -3.19 5.87
C VAL A 69 -3.62 -1.85 5.27
N ILE A 70 -4.09 -1.85 4.02
CA ILE A 70 -4.50 -0.62 3.31
C ILE A 70 -5.62 0.11 4.06
N ARG A 71 -6.63 -0.64 4.51
CA ARG A 71 -7.72 -0.08 5.33
C ARG A 71 -7.23 0.48 6.67
N LEU A 72 -6.36 -0.26 7.37
CA LEU A 72 -5.76 0.20 8.61
C LEU A 72 -4.92 1.48 8.40
N SER A 73 -4.15 1.54 7.32
CA SER A 73 -3.37 2.73 6.96
C SER A 73 -4.25 3.97 6.75
N GLY A 74 -5.45 3.80 6.20
CA GLY A 74 -6.44 4.89 6.11
C GLY A 74 -6.86 5.40 7.48
N LEU A 75 -7.18 4.50 8.42
CA LEU A 75 -7.58 4.86 9.78
C LEU A 75 -6.48 5.60 10.57
N TYR A 76 -5.22 5.28 10.30
CA TYR A 76 -4.08 5.97 10.90
C TYR A 76 -3.58 7.16 10.08
N SER A 77 -4.26 7.53 8.99
CA SER A 77 -3.81 8.64 8.17
C SER A 77 -3.93 9.96 8.92
N PRO A 78 -2.86 10.77 8.98
CA PRO A 78 -2.95 12.13 9.49
C PRO A 78 -3.45 13.13 8.42
N LEU A 79 -3.54 12.69 7.15
CA LEU A 79 -3.91 13.53 6.02
C LEU A 79 -5.24 13.09 5.43
N PHE A 80 -6.13 14.06 5.28
CA PHE A 80 -7.44 13.91 4.70
C PHE A 80 -7.58 14.83 3.49
N GLY A 81 -8.53 14.53 2.62
CA GLY A 81 -8.88 15.42 1.53
C GLY A 81 -10.30 15.24 1.01
N ASN A 82 -10.78 16.22 0.28
CA ASN A 82 -11.97 16.12 -0.54
C ASN A 82 -11.66 16.57 -1.97
N GLU A 83 -12.50 16.20 -2.92
CA GLU A 83 -12.31 16.59 -4.31
C GLU A 83 -12.46 18.11 -4.46
N ALA A 84 -11.55 18.74 -5.21
CA ALA A 84 -11.59 20.17 -5.48
C ALA A 84 -12.95 20.57 -6.10
N GLY A 85 -13.53 21.67 -5.62
CA GLY A 85 -14.88 22.11 -5.99
C GLY A 85 -16.02 21.36 -5.31
N LYS A 86 -15.74 20.47 -4.34
CA LYS A 86 -16.73 19.80 -3.49
C LYS A 86 -16.44 20.00 -2.00
N ALA A 87 -16.28 21.27 -1.59
CA ALA A 87 -15.85 21.63 -0.24
C ALA A 87 -16.86 21.23 0.84
N GLU A 88 -18.12 21.06 0.45
CA GLU A 88 -19.23 20.63 1.32
C GLU A 88 -19.21 19.12 1.63
N LEU A 89 -18.37 18.32 0.94
CA LEU A 89 -18.22 16.91 1.26
C LEU A 89 -17.20 16.71 2.38
N GLU A 90 -17.54 15.82 3.30
CA GLU A 90 -16.67 15.39 4.39
C GLU A 90 -15.33 14.84 3.82
N PRO A 91 -14.17 15.31 4.35
CA PRO A 91 -12.87 14.79 3.95
C PRO A 91 -12.70 13.30 4.24
N PHE A 92 -12.07 12.59 3.30
CA PHE A 92 -11.73 11.17 3.40
C PHE A 92 -10.23 10.97 3.63
N SER A 93 -9.83 9.83 4.20
CA SER A 93 -8.42 9.55 4.45
C SER A 93 -7.62 9.41 3.14
N LEU A 94 -6.39 9.92 3.14
CA LEU A 94 -5.44 9.81 2.03
C LEU A 94 -4.18 9.07 2.48
N ILE A 95 -3.78 8.04 1.75
CA ILE A 95 -2.52 7.33 1.96
C ILE A 95 -1.70 7.27 0.67
N VAL A 96 -0.38 7.09 0.79
CA VAL A 96 0.47 6.80 -0.36
C VAL A 96 0.46 5.29 -0.63
N ASN A 97 -0.43 4.85 -1.51
CA ASN A 97 -0.55 3.43 -1.87
C ASN A 97 -1.05 3.26 -3.32
N VAL A 98 -0.35 3.88 -4.25
CA VAL A 98 -0.60 3.74 -5.70
C VAL A 98 0.45 2.84 -6.34
N ASP A 99 0.09 2.15 -7.42
CA ASP A 99 1.06 1.38 -8.20
C ASP A 99 2.00 2.28 -9.02
N GLU A 100 3.09 1.70 -9.54
CA GLU A 100 4.11 2.43 -10.31
C GLU A 100 3.55 3.12 -11.57
N GLN A 101 2.58 2.52 -12.26
CA GLN A 101 2.00 3.08 -13.47
C GLN A 101 1.11 4.28 -13.15
N SER A 102 0.34 4.19 -12.07
CA SER A 102 -0.47 5.28 -11.53
C SER A 102 0.42 6.43 -11.06
N LEU A 103 1.51 6.13 -10.36
CA LEU A 103 2.48 7.13 -9.92
C LEU A 103 3.12 7.88 -11.10
N LYS A 104 3.52 7.18 -12.16
CA LYS A 104 4.05 7.80 -13.39
C LYS A 104 3.05 8.73 -14.09
N LYS A 105 1.75 8.55 -13.84
CA LYS A 105 0.66 9.40 -14.37
C LYS A 105 0.30 10.57 -13.44
N GLY A 106 1.04 10.77 -12.35
CA GLY A 106 0.85 11.86 -11.39
C GLY A 106 -0.12 11.57 -10.25
N PHE A 107 -0.66 10.35 -10.15
CA PHE A 107 -1.47 9.95 -9.00
C PHE A 107 -0.54 9.67 -7.82
N ILE A 108 -0.80 10.27 -6.67
CA ILE A 108 0.04 10.12 -5.47
C ILE A 108 -0.80 9.59 -4.31
N TRP A 109 -2.00 10.13 -4.16
CA TRP A 109 -2.89 9.82 -3.05
C TRP A 109 -3.85 8.71 -3.43
N TYR A 110 -4.11 7.82 -2.49
CA TYR A 110 -5.11 6.78 -2.58
C TYR A 110 -6.05 6.89 -1.38
N SER A 111 -7.36 6.85 -1.64
CA SER A 111 -8.38 6.77 -0.60
C SER A 111 -8.84 5.33 -0.42
N PRO A 112 -8.58 4.69 0.73
CA PRO A 112 -9.10 3.36 1.02
C PRO A 112 -10.62 3.29 1.07
N GLU A 113 -11.28 4.39 1.47
CA GLU A 113 -12.74 4.49 1.58
C GLU A 113 -13.40 4.55 0.20
N LYS A 114 -12.79 5.27 -0.76
CA LYS A 114 -13.31 5.42 -2.12
C LYS A 114 -12.77 4.41 -3.13
N ASP A 115 -11.76 3.61 -2.74
CA ASP A 115 -11.01 2.72 -3.65
C ASP A 115 -10.56 3.46 -4.92
N LYS A 116 -9.99 4.66 -4.71
CA LYS A 116 -9.68 5.60 -5.80
C LYS A 116 -8.38 6.35 -5.56
N ALA A 117 -7.61 6.53 -6.64
CA ALA A 117 -6.40 7.33 -6.66
C ALA A 117 -6.67 8.76 -7.16
N PHE A 118 -5.89 9.71 -6.65
CA PHE A 118 -6.02 11.14 -6.91
C PHE A 118 -4.65 11.78 -7.15
N ARG A 119 -4.64 12.82 -7.99
CA ARG A 119 -3.52 13.74 -8.16
C ARG A 119 -3.54 14.83 -7.09
N MET A 120 -2.45 15.58 -6.99
CA MET A 120 -2.34 16.58 -5.94
C MET A 120 -3.32 17.75 -6.13
N GLU A 121 -3.50 18.19 -7.36
CA GLU A 121 -4.35 19.31 -7.75
C GLU A 121 -5.86 19.00 -7.71
N GLU A 122 -6.22 17.72 -7.60
CA GLU A 122 -7.61 17.26 -7.57
C GLU A 122 -8.24 17.35 -6.18
N LEU A 123 -7.48 17.75 -5.16
CA LEU A 123 -7.87 17.67 -3.76
C LEU A 123 -7.66 18.98 -3.01
N ASN A 124 -8.60 19.31 -2.12
CA ASN A 124 -8.32 20.17 -0.97
C ASN A 124 -7.87 19.29 0.20
N TYR A 125 -6.95 19.78 1.02
CA TYR A 125 -6.33 18.98 2.08
C TYR A 125 -6.73 19.45 3.46
N TYR A 126 -6.78 18.49 4.38
CA TYR A 126 -7.15 18.72 5.76
C TYR A 126 -6.32 17.83 6.68
N VAL A 127 -6.13 18.29 7.91
CA VAL A 127 -5.71 17.47 9.04
C VAL A 127 -6.88 17.35 10.02
N LEU A 128 -6.97 16.20 10.70
CA LEU A 128 -7.97 16.02 11.75
C LEU A 128 -7.37 16.48 13.09
N ASP A 129 -8.00 17.46 13.71
CA ASP A 129 -7.71 17.89 15.08
C ASP A 129 -8.96 17.68 15.93
N GLN A 130 -8.89 16.71 16.84
CA GLN A 130 -10.04 16.24 17.63
C GLN A 130 -11.23 15.88 16.73
N ASP A 131 -12.30 16.67 16.77
CA ASP A 131 -13.55 16.46 16.02
C ASP A 131 -13.69 17.41 14.82
N SER A 132 -12.58 18.00 14.34
CA SER A 132 -12.63 19.01 13.27
C SER A 132 -11.56 18.83 12.21
N PHE A 133 -11.96 18.95 10.94
CA PHE A 133 -11.06 18.98 9.79
C PHE A 133 -10.53 20.40 9.57
N ILE A 134 -9.25 20.60 9.84
CA ILE A 134 -8.57 21.88 9.66
C ILE A 134 -7.92 21.91 8.28
N PRO A 135 -8.19 22.95 7.46
CA PRO A 135 -7.54 23.11 6.16
C PRO A 135 -6.01 23.07 6.27
N TYR A 136 -5.40 22.28 5.38
CA TYR A 136 -3.96 22.11 5.29
C TYR A 136 -3.48 22.47 3.88
N SER A 137 -2.29 23.06 3.77
CA SER A 137 -1.67 23.38 2.49
C SER A 137 -0.39 22.56 2.34
N ILE A 138 -0.36 21.67 1.35
CA ILE A 138 0.82 20.87 1.03
C ILE A 138 1.94 21.74 0.43
N SER A 139 1.55 22.84 -0.24
CA SER A 139 2.51 23.83 -0.73
C SER A 139 2.94 24.74 0.42
N GLY A 140 4.17 24.57 0.88
CA GLY A 140 4.91 25.58 1.66
C GLY A 140 5.23 26.86 0.89
N SER A 141 4.42 27.26 -0.10
CA SER A 141 4.56 28.56 -0.74
C SER A 141 3.84 29.60 0.11
N ASN A 142 4.53 30.09 1.14
CA ASN A 142 4.47 31.52 1.40
C ASN A 142 4.81 32.20 0.08
N LYS A 143 3.79 32.68 -0.64
CA LYS A 143 4.00 33.77 -1.58
C LYS A 143 4.33 34.99 -0.71
N THR A 144 5.62 35.18 -0.43
CA THR A 144 6.19 36.52 -0.18
C THR A 144 5.86 37.43 -1.35
#